data_AF-A0A839WDF2-F1
#
_entry.id   AF-A0A839WDF2-F1
#
_cell.length_a   1.000
_cell.length_b   1.000
_cell.length_c   1.000
_cell.angle_alpha   90.00
_cell.angle_beta   90.00
_cell.angle_gamma   90.00
#
_symmetry.space_group_name_H-M   'P 1'
#
loop_
_entity.id
_entity.type
_entity.pdbx_description
1 polymer ?
#
loop_
_entity_poly.entity_id
_entity_poly.type
_entity_poly.pdbx_seq_one_letter_code
_entity_poly.pdbx_strand_id
1 'polypeptide(L)'
;MFFISGFILKFKNAKAVVRQIQSGEWDGIVNVIGGEIYTAERNGYRLWLANGPFFCEIDEFNGEKCAPAFGLVWRHYVWWMAARSIRLKKHVPIL
;
A
#
# COMPACT_ATOMS: atom_id res chain seq x y z
N MET A 1 -23.21 -17.19 -5.68
CA MET A 1 -21.81 -17.67 -5.82
C MET A 1 -20.87 -16.56 -6.33
N PHE A 2 -20.94 -15.34 -5.77
CA PHE A 2 -20.13 -14.17 -6.21
C PHE A 2 -19.33 -13.50 -5.08
N PHE A 3 -19.78 -13.61 -3.82
CA PHE A 3 -19.10 -13.01 -2.67
C PHE A 3 -17.79 -13.72 -2.29
N ILE A 4 -17.78 -15.05 -2.36
CA ILE A 4 -16.63 -15.88 -1.95
C ILE A 4 -15.44 -15.65 -2.90
N SER A 5 -15.70 -15.54 -4.21
CA SER A 5 -14.66 -15.29 -5.21
C SER A 5 -14.02 -13.91 -5.03
N GLY A 6 -14.81 -12.87 -4.76
CA GLY A 6 -14.30 -11.52 -4.49
C GLY A 6 -13.48 -11.43 -3.18
N PHE A 7 -13.92 -12.13 -2.13
CA PHE A 7 -13.20 -12.16 -0.86
C PHE A 7 -11.84 -12.88 -0.98
N ILE A 8 -11.80 -14.02 -1.67
CA ILE A 8 -10.57 -14.78 -1.93
C ILE A 8 -9.60 -13.99 -2.81
N LEU A 9 -10.11 -13.32 -3.86
CA LEU A 9 -9.27 -12.49 -4.74
C LEU A 9 -8.57 -11.39 -3.95
N LYS A 10 -9.32 -10.66 -3.12
CA LYS A 10 -8.79 -9.60 -2.27
C LYS A 10 -7.77 -10.11 -1.26
N PHE A 11 -7.99 -11.30 -0.70
CA PHE A 11 -7.01 -11.96 0.16
C PHE A 11 -5.71 -12.31 -0.57
N LYS A 12 -5.80 -12.86 -1.79
CA LYS A 12 -4.63 -13.16 -2.62
C LYS A 12 -3.83 -11.89 -2.93
N ASN A 13 -4.52 -10.80 -3.29
CA ASN A 13 -3.90 -9.50 -3.54
C ASN A 13 -3.17 -9.00 -2.29
N ALA A 14 -3.83 -9.01 -1.13
CA ALA A 14 -3.25 -8.58 0.13
C ALA A 14 -2.01 -9.40 0.51
N LYS A 15 -2.06 -10.72 0.36
CA LYS A 15 -0.92 -11.61 0.62
C LYS A 15 0.25 -11.35 -0.34
N ALA A 16 -0.03 -11.07 -1.61
CA ALA A 16 0.99 -10.71 -2.58
C ALA A 16 1.68 -9.40 -2.20
N VAL A 17 0.89 -8.37 -1.83
CA VAL A 17 1.43 -7.06 -1.45
C VAL A 17 2.24 -7.15 -0.16
N VAL A 18 1.80 -7.92 0.84
CA VAL A 18 2.60 -8.20 2.04
C VAL A 18 3.98 -8.76 1.68
N ARG A 19 4.05 -9.73 0.77
CA ARG A 19 5.33 -10.32 0.33
C ARG A 19 6.21 -9.31 -0.39
N GLN A 20 5.61 -8.48 -1.26
CA GLN A 20 6.34 -7.43 -1.99
C GLN A 20 6.89 -6.35 -1.06
N ILE A 21 6.14 -5.99 -0.02
CA ILE A 21 6.62 -5.04 0.99
C ILE A 21 7.80 -5.67 1.75
N GLN A 22 7.66 -6.93 2.17
CA GLN A 22 8.71 -7.65 2.89
C GLN A 22 9.96 -7.89 2.04
N SER A 23 9.84 -8.00 0.72
CA SER A 23 10.97 -8.07 -0.21
C SER A 23 11.60 -6.70 -0.52
N GLY A 24 11.05 -5.60 0.01
CA GLY A 24 11.56 -4.25 -0.21
C GLY A 24 11.26 -3.70 -1.61
N GLU A 25 10.25 -4.21 -2.30
CA GLU A 25 9.83 -3.71 -3.62
C GLU A 25 9.05 -2.38 -3.54
N TRP A 26 8.60 -2.00 -2.35
CA TRP A 26 7.83 -0.79 -2.11
C TRP A 26 8.68 0.28 -1.44
N ASP A 27 8.68 1.48 -2.01
CA ASP A 27 9.45 2.61 -1.54
C ASP A 27 8.56 3.61 -0.81
N GLY A 28 8.81 3.83 0.48
CA GLY A 28 8.07 4.81 1.28
C GLY A 28 8.42 6.24 0.88
N ILE A 29 7.40 7.05 0.64
CA ILE A 29 7.53 8.47 0.29
C ILE A 29 7.33 9.32 1.54
N VAL A 30 8.30 10.18 1.79
CA VAL A 30 8.29 11.09 2.93
C VAL A 30 7.47 12.32 2.59
N ASN A 31 6.49 12.62 3.42
CA ASN A 31 5.83 13.92 3.39
C ASN A 31 6.81 14.99 3.87
N VAL A 32 7.16 15.92 2.98
CA VAL A 32 8.07 17.05 3.25
C VAL A 32 7.62 17.96 4.40
N ILE A 33 6.33 17.99 4.72
CA ILE A 33 5.79 18.83 5.79
C ILE A 33 6.01 18.19 7.17
N GLY A 34 5.75 16.89 7.30
CA GLY A 34 5.71 16.19 8.60
C GLY A 34 6.84 15.18 8.82
N GLY A 35 7.62 14.84 7.78
CA GLY A 35 8.62 13.77 7.84
C GLY A 35 8.02 12.35 7.93
N GLU A 36 6.69 12.22 7.95
CA GLU A 36 5.99 10.94 8.03
C GLU A 36 5.82 10.28 6.66
N ILE A 37 5.72 8.96 6.63
CA ILE A 37 5.44 8.18 5.42
C ILE A 37 3.94 7.95 5.33
N TYR A 38 3.29 8.65 4.39
CA TYR A 38 1.86 8.49 4.14
C TYR A 38 1.56 7.66 2.91
N THR A 39 2.55 7.43 2.04
CA THR A 39 2.41 6.66 0.81
C THR A 39 3.65 5.82 0.58
N ALA A 40 3.47 4.70 -0.12
CA ALA A 40 4.57 3.95 -0.71
C ALA A 40 4.28 3.71 -2.19
N GLU A 41 5.33 3.66 -3.00
CA GLU A 41 5.21 3.46 -4.44
C GLU A 41 6.00 2.23 -4.92
N ARG A 42 5.50 1.63 -6.00
CA ARG A 42 6.14 0.50 -6.68
C ARG A 42 5.64 0.43 -8.12
N ASN A 43 6.52 0.57 -9.11
CA ASN A 43 6.21 0.37 -10.53
C ASN A 43 4.92 1.10 -10.98
N GLY A 44 4.76 2.36 -10.57
CA GLY A 44 3.57 3.17 -10.87
C GLY A 44 2.35 2.91 -9.99
N TYR A 45 2.37 1.88 -9.12
CA TYR A 45 1.35 1.70 -8.09
C TYR A 45 1.66 2.59 -6.88
N ARG A 46 0.61 3.20 -6.32
CA ARG A 46 0.66 3.87 -5.02
C ARG A 46 -0.15 3.09 -4.00
N LEU A 47 0.47 2.85 -2.85
CA LEU A 47 -0.13 2.29 -1.66
C LEU A 47 -0.29 3.40 -0.64
N TRP A 48 -1.53 3.70 -0.28
CA TRP A 48 -1.84 4.68 0.76
C TRP A 48 -1.58 4.08 2.14
N LEU A 49 -0.71 4.70 2.93
CA LEU A 49 -0.31 4.24 4.27
C LEU A 49 -0.86 5.11 5.41
N ALA A 50 -1.35 6.31 5.12
CA ALA A 50 -1.82 7.22 6.16
C ALA A 50 -3.09 6.70 6.87
N ASN A 51 -3.23 7.09 8.14
CA ASN A 51 -4.40 6.76 8.95
C ASN A 51 -5.67 7.36 8.35
N GLY A 52 -6.70 6.53 8.16
CA GLY A 52 -8.01 6.93 7.64
C GLY A 52 -8.80 5.74 7.09
N PRO A 53 -10.05 5.95 6.62
CA PRO A 53 -10.91 4.85 6.12
C PRO A 53 -10.33 4.11 4.90
N PHE A 54 -9.33 4.67 4.22
CA PHE A 54 -8.68 4.13 3.04
C PHE A 54 -7.23 3.67 3.26
N PHE A 55 -6.79 3.53 4.51
CA PHE A 55 -5.42 3.08 4.82
C PHE A 55 -5.10 1.70 4.24
N CYS A 56 -3.82 1.48 3.91
CA CYS A 56 -3.28 0.27 3.29
C CYS A 56 -4.06 -0.24 2.08
N GLU A 57 -4.48 0.65 1.18
CA GLU A 57 -5.12 0.31 -0.09
C GLU A 57 -4.27 0.79 -1.25
N ILE A 58 -4.30 0.05 -2.36
CA ILE A 58 -3.75 0.55 -3.63
C ILE A 58 -4.78 1.54 -4.18
N ASP A 59 -4.43 2.82 -4.14
CA ASP A 59 -5.33 3.91 -4.50
C ASP A 59 -5.07 4.46 -5.90
N GLU A 60 -3.87 4.24 -6.45
CA GLU A 60 -3.47 4.73 -7.76
C GLU A 60 -2.57 3.74 -8.52
N PHE A 61 -2.69 3.72 -9.84
CA PHE A 61 -1.77 3.07 -10.77
C PHE A 61 -1.54 3.97 -11.98
N ASN A 62 -0.29 4.39 -12.24
CA ASN A 62 0.08 5.28 -13.34
C ASN A 62 -0.75 6.58 -13.40
N GLY A 63 -1.04 7.20 -12.24
CA GLY A 63 -1.87 8.41 -12.18
C GLY A 63 -3.37 8.17 -12.21
N GLU A 64 -3.83 6.93 -12.41
CA GLU A 64 -5.24 6.59 -12.45
C GLU A 64 -5.72 5.97 -11.14
N LYS A 65 -6.88 6.41 -10.65
CA LYS A 65 -7.47 5.91 -9.41
C LYS A 65 -7.89 4.46 -9.54
N CYS A 66 -7.39 3.60 -8.66
CA CYS A 66 -7.71 2.18 -8.66
C CYS A 66 -9.05 1.86 -7.96
N ALA A 67 -9.69 0.78 -8.40
CA ALA A 67 -10.74 0.14 -7.61
C ALA A 67 -10.15 -0.55 -6.36
N PRO A 68 -10.92 -0.76 -5.28
CA PRO A 68 -10.41 -1.34 -4.03
C PRO A 68 -9.79 -2.73 -4.22
N ALA A 69 -8.48 -2.84 -4.10
CA ALA A 69 -7.70 -4.06 -4.32
C ALA A 69 -7.83 -5.07 -3.17
N PHE A 70 -8.00 -4.59 -1.92
CA PHE A 70 -8.09 -5.44 -0.74
C PHE A 70 -9.44 -5.33 0.00
N GLY A 71 -10.02 -4.14 0.07
CA GLY A 71 -11.19 -3.91 0.94
C GLY A 71 -10.88 -3.96 2.44
N LEU A 72 -11.86 -3.60 3.27
CA LEU A 72 -11.66 -3.17 4.66
C LEU A 72 -10.88 -4.16 5.54
N VAL A 73 -11.25 -5.44 5.51
CA VAL A 73 -10.63 -6.48 6.35
C VAL A 73 -9.16 -6.67 5.99
N TRP A 74 -8.87 -6.74 4.70
CA TRP A 74 -7.53 -7.07 4.21
C TRP A 74 -6.56 -5.89 4.25
N ARG A 75 -7.06 -4.64 4.28
CA ARG A 75 -6.24 -3.45 4.59
C ARG A 75 -5.55 -3.56 5.94
N HIS A 76 -6.30 -3.95 6.98
CA HIS A 76 -5.75 -4.18 8.32
C HIS A 76 -4.68 -5.27 8.29
N TYR A 77 -4.95 -6.37 7.58
CA TYR A 77 -3.97 -7.44 7.40
C TYR A 77 -2.66 -6.94 6.79
N VAL A 78 -2.72 -6.18 5.68
CA VAL A 78 -1.53 -5.61 5.03
C VAL A 78 -0.75 -4.69 5.97
N TRP A 79 -1.45 -3.84 6.73
CA TRP A 79 -0.84 -2.94 7.71
C TRP A 79 -0.04 -3.69 8.78
N TRP A 80 -0.69 -4.62 9.48
CA TRP A 80 -0.09 -5.35 10.60
C TRP A 80 1.04 -6.27 10.15
N MET A 81 0.89 -6.90 8.99
CA MET A 81 1.86 -7.89 8.50
C MET A 81 3.08 -7.28 7.82
N ALA A 82 2.97 -6.08 7.23
CA ALA A 82 4.06 -5.53 6.44
C ALA A 82 4.14 -4.00 6.42
N ALA A 83 3.03 -3.28 6.18
CA ALA A 83 3.11 -1.88 5.80
C ALA A 83 3.70 -0.96 6.87
N ARG A 84 3.47 -1.26 8.16
CA ARG A 84 4.09 -0.57 9.30
C ARG A 84 5.62 -0.65 9.35
N SER A 85 6.22 -1.55 8.57
CA SER A 85 7.67 -1.79 8.53
C SER A 85 8.34 -1.21 7.28
N ILE A 86 7.59 -0.57 6.39
CA ILE A 86 8.15 0.10 5.20
C ILE A 86 9.15 1.15 5.68
N ARG A 87 10.42 0.93 5.34
CA ARG A 87 11.52 1.84 5.69
C ARG A 87 11.62 2.95 4.65
N LEU A 88 12.08 4.11 5.10
CA LEU A 88 12.42 5.26 4.28
C LEU A 88 13.44 4.87 3.21
N LYS A 89 13.11 5.01 1.91
CA LYS A 89 14.15 5.45 0.98
C LYS A 89 14.15 6.97 1.09
N LYS A 90 15.21 7.53 1.70
CA LYS A 90 15.47 8.97 1.63
C LYS A 90 15.47 9.35 0.16
N HIS A 91 14.39 9.96 -0.33
CA HIS A 91 14.50 10.77 -1.52
C HIS A 91 15.32 11.99 -1.09
N VAL A 92 16.62 11.91 -1.37
CA VAL A 92 17.50 13.07 -1.28
C VAL A 92 16.94 14.05 -2.31
N PRO A 93 16.44 15.23 -1.90
CA PRO A 93 16.04 16.23 -2.87
C PRO A 93 17.28 16.56 -3.69
N ILE A 94 17.18 16.42 -5.00
CA ILE A 94 18.20 16.93 -5.92
C ILE A 94 18.09 18.46 -5.81
N LEU A 95 19.05 19.06 -5.11
CA LEU A 95 19.29 20.51 -5.05
C LEU A 95 19.74 21.02 -6.44
#